data_AF-A0A511BP28-F1
#
_entry.id   AF-A0A511BP28-F1
#
_cell.length_a   1.000
_cell.length_b   1.000
_cell.length_c   1.000
_cell.angle_alpha   90.00
_cell.angle_beta   90.00
_cell.angle_gamma   90.00
#
_symmetry.space_group_name_H-M   'P 1'
#
loop_
_entity.id
_entity.type
_entity.pdbx_description
1 polymer ?
#
loop_
_entity_poly.entity_id
_entity_poly.type
_entity_poly.pdbx_seq_one_letter_code
_entity_poly.pdbx_strand_id
1 'polypeptide(L)' 'MILSGFLLSWSMKTLPLGTAYTVWTGIGAVGAFLVGIIWLGEELSPGRLGAALLILTGIGLMKFAT' A
#
# COMPACT_ATOMS: atom_id res chain seq x y z
N MET A 1 -12.51 -5.19 6.73
CA MET A 1 -11.96 -6.26 5.85
C MET A 1 -12.94 -6.68 4.75
N ILE A 2 -14.22 -6.94 5.06
CA ILE A 2 -15.22 -7.41 4.08
C ILE A 2 -15.38 -6.46 2.88
N LEU A 3 -15.60 -5.16 3.10
CA LEU A 3 -15.76 -4.18 2.01
C LEU A 3 -14.50 -4.04 1.15
N SER A 4 -13.33 -3.93 1.79
CA SER A 4 -12.04 -3.78 1.11
C SER A 4 -11.68 -5.01 0.28
N GLY A 5 -11.90 -6.22 0.82
CA GLY A 5 -11.70 -7.48 0.09
C GLY A 5 -12.70 -7.67 -1.06
N PHE A 6 -13.94 -7.22 -0.90
CA PHE A 6 -14.92 -7.23 -1.99
C PHE A 6 -14.50 -6.31 -3.14
N LEU A 7 -14.05 -5.09 -2.85
CA LEU A 7 -13.55 -4.15 -3.87
C LEU A 7 -12.32 -4.70 -4.59
N LEU A 8 -11.40 -5.35 -3.87
CA LEU A 8 -10.27 -6.05 -4.47
C LEU A 8 -10.76 -7.17 -5.41
N SER A 9 -11.64 -8.05 -4.93
CA SER A 9 -12.25 -9.12 -5.73
C SER A 9 -12.92 -8.59 -7.00
N TRP A 10 -13.61 -7.46 -6.89
CA TRP A 10 -14.25 -6.82 -8.04
C TRP A 10 -13.22 -6.26 -9.04
N SER A 11 -12.15 -5.61 -8.56
CA SER A 11 -11.09 -5.06 -9.42
C SER A 11 -10.35 -6.15 -10.22
N MET A 12 -10.23 -7.35 -9.65
CA MET A 12 -9.61 -8.51 -10.31
C MET A 12 -10.43 -9.06 -11.49
N LYS A 13 -11.68 -8.60 -11.70
CA LYS A 13 -12.42 -8.92 -12.93
C LYS A 13 -11.81 -8.29 -14.18
N THR A 14 -11.03 -7.22 -14.01
CA THR A 14 -10.43 -6.44 -15.11
C THR A 14 -8.92 -6.32 -15.00
N LEU A 15 -8.35 -6.42 -13.79
CA LEU A 15 -6.92 -6.30 -13.54
C LEU A 15 -6.29 -7.67 -13.24
N PRO A 16 -5.06 -7.93 -13.70
CA PRO A 16 -4.28 -9.07 -13.23
C PRO A 16 -4.14 -9.06 -11.70
N LEU A 17 -4.12 -10.24 -11.08
CA LEU A 17 -3.97 -10.41 -9.64
C LEU A 17 -2.76 -9.63 -9.09
N GLY A 18 -1.60 -9.72 -9.76
CA GLY A 18 -0.38 -9.02 -9.34
C GLY A 18 -0.59 -7.51 -9.25
N THR A 19 -1.12 -6.89 -10.31
CA THR A 19 -1.40 -5.45 -10.34
C THR A 19 -2.43 -5.06 -9.27
N ALA A 20 -3.55 -5.79 -9.18
CA ALA A 20 -4.61 -5.49 -8.21
C ALA A 20 -4.11 -5.60 -6.76
N TYR A 21 -3.36 -6.67 -6.45
CA TYR A 21 -2.85 -6.92 -5.10
C TYR A 21 -1.76 -5.94 -4.69
N THR A 22 -0.85 -5.57 -5.61
CA THR A 22 0.18 -4.55 -5.36
C THR A 22 -0.44 -3.20 -5.05
N VAL A 23 -1.44 -2.76 -5.84
CA VAL A 23 -2.13 -1.48 -5.61
C VAL A 23 -2.89 -1.52 -4.29
N TRP A 24 -3.63 -2.59 -4.02
CA TRP A 24 -4.41 -2.75 -2.78
C TRP A 24 -3.52 -2.72 -1.53
N THR A 25 -2.43 -3.49 -1.54
CA THR A 25 -1.45 -3.52 -0.45
C THR A 25 -0.78 -2.16 -0.28
N GLY A 26 -0.46 -1.49 -1.40
CA GLY A 26 0.16 -0.17 -1.38
C GLY A 26 -0.72 0.90 -0.75
N ILE A 27 -2.00 0.95 -1.11
CA ILE A 27 -2.97 1.87 -0.50
C ILE A 27 -3.08 1.61 1.01
N GLY A 28 -3.14 0.34 1.42
CA GLY A 28 -3.19 -0.03 2.83
C GLY A 28 -1.94 0.39 3.60
N ALA A 29 -0.75 0.13 3.08
CA ALA A 29 0.52 0.46 3.72
C ALA A 29 0.72 1.98 3.85
N VAL A 30 0.49 2.73 2.76
CA VAL A 30 0.61 4.20 2.76
C VAL A 30 -0.44 4.83 3.68
N GLY A 31 -1.69 4.38 3.59
CA GLY A 31 -2.78 4.86 4.44
C GLY A 31 -2.50 4.63 5.92
N ALA A 32 -2.05 3.41 6.29
CA ALA A 32 -1.70 3.09 7.68
C ALA A 32 -0.53 3.95 8.20
N PHE A 33 0.50 4.15 7.37
CA PHE A 33 1.63 5.02 7.73
C PHE A 33 1.19 6.47 7.96
N LEU A 34 0.38 7.03 7.05
CA LEU A 34 -0.15 8.39 7.18
C LEU A 34 -1.06 8.55 8.40
N VAL A 35 -1.93 7.57 8.66
CA VAL A 35 -2.79 7.57 9.86
C VAL A 35 -1.94 7.55 11.13
N GLY A 36 -0.90 6.74 11.14
CA GLY A 36 0.08 6.65 12.22
C GLY A 36 0.67 8.01 12.59
N ILE A 37 1.21 8.73 11.62
CA ILE A 37 1.89 10.00 11.87
C ILE A 37 0.91 11.17 12.11
N ILE A 38 -0.22 11.23 11.39
CA ILE A 38 -1.14 12.38 11.42
C ILE A 38 -2.11 12.30 12.60
N TRP A 39 -2.72 11.13 12.82
CA TRP A 39 -3.81 10.98 13.80
C TRP A 39 -3.37 10.28 15.09
N LEU A 40 -2.44 9.32 15.00
CA LEU A 40 -1.98 8.57 16.17
C LEU A 40 -0.75 9.20 16.82
N GLY A 41 -0.15 10.23 16.21
CA GLY A 41 1.01 10.95 16.74
C GLY A 41 2.28 10.10 16.79
N GLU A 42 2.39 9.08 15.93
CA GLU A 42 3.56 8.23 15.88
C GLU A 42 4.81 9.02 15.44
N GLU A 43 5.91 8.84 16.16
CA GLU A 43 7.15 9.53 15.83
C GLU A 43 7.71 9.15 14.45
N LEU A 44 8.07 10.19 13.71
CA LEU A 44 8.74 10.12 12.41
C LEU A 44 10.25 9.94 12.62
N SER A 45 10.65 8.72 12.98
CA SER A 45 12.07 8.40 13.07
C SER A 45 12.67 8.18 11.67
N PRO A 46 13.98 8.45 11.48
CA PRO A 46 14.66 8.20 10.20
C PRO A 46 14.51 6.76 9.70
N GLY A 47 14.51 5.77 10.60
CA GLY A 47 14.30 4.37 10.26
C GLY A 47 12.88 4.08 9.74
N ARG A 48 11.87 4.71 10.35
CA ARG A 48 10.47 4.57 9.94
C ARG A 48 10.23 5.22 8.58
N LEU A 49 10.85 6.38 8.34
CA LEU A 49 10.84 7.06 7.04
C LEU A 49 11.52 6.20 5.97
N GLY A 50 12.68 5.62 6.27
CA GLY A 50 13.41 4.71 5.37
C GLY A 50 12.58 3.47 5.01
N ALA A 51 11.92 2.86 5.98
CA ALA A 51 11.02 1.73 5.75
C ALA A 51 9.83 2.11 4.85
N ALA A 52 9.20 3.27 5.09
CA ALA A 52 8.11 3.78 4.26
C ALA A 52 8.56 4.03 2.81
N LEU A 53 9.76 4.59 2.62
CA LEU A 53 10.35 4.80 1.30
C LEU A 53 10.63 3.49 0.57
N LEU A 54 11.16 2.47 1.26
CA LEU A 54 11.38 1.15 0.67
C LEU A 54 10.09 0.49 0.20
N ILE A 55 9.02 0.59 1.01
CA ILE A 55 7.69 0.08 0.64
C ILE A 55 7.17 0.80 -0.61
N LEU A 56 7.19 2.14 -0.61
CA LEU A 56 6.76 2.96 -1.76
C LEU A 56 7.55 2.64 -3.03
N THR A 57 8.86 2.49 -2.90
CA THR A 57 9.75 2.17 -4.02
C THR A 57 9.46 0.77 -4.55
N GLY A 58 9.25 -0.23 -3.68
CA GLY A 58 8.88 -1.59 -4.09
C GLY A 58 7.55 -1.63 -4.84
N ILE A 59 6.53 -0.91 -4.36
CA ILE A 59 5.23 -0.78 -5.05
C ILE A 59 5.40 -0.11 -6.42
N GLY A 60 6.20 0.96 -6.50
CA GLY A 60 6.49 1.65 -7.76
C GLY A 60 7.25 0.78 -8.76
N LEU A 61 8.24 0.02 -8.29
CA LEU A 61 9.05 -0.88 -9.12
C LEU A 61 8.21 -2.01 -9.73
N MET A 62 7.23 -2.53 -8.98
CA MET A 62 6.32 -3.57 -9.48
C MET A 62 5.56 -3.14 -10.75
N LYS A 63 5.30 -1.85 -10.95
CA LYS A 63 4.71 -1.34 -12.20
C LYS A 63 5.60 -1.60 -13.42
N PHE A 64 6.93 -1.62 -13.24
CA PHE A 64 7.90 -1.82 -14.32
C PHE A 64 8.36 -3.28 -14.45
N ALA A 65 8.00 -4.13 -13.48
CA ALA A 65 8.33 -5.55 -13.47
C ALA A 65 7.29 -6.42 -14.22
N THR A 66 6.24 -5.81 -14.76
CA THR A 66 5.17 -6.40 -15.59
C THR A 66 4.92 -5.53 -16.81
#